data_AF-A0A1H7R6E7-F1
#
_entry.id   AF-A0A1H7R6E7-F1
#
_cell.length_a   1.000
_cell.length_b   1.000
_cell.length_c   1.000
_cell.angle_alpha   90.00
_cell.angle_beta   90.00
_cell.angle_gamma   90.00
#
_symmetry.space_group_name_H-M   'P 1'
#
loop_
_entity.id
_entity.type
_entity.pdbx_description
1 polymer ?
#
loop_
_entity_poly.entity_id
_entity_poly.type
_entity_poly.pdbx_seq_one_letter_code
_entity_poly.pdbx_strand_id
1 'polypeptide(L)'
;MKKPAVIWPLTIIATVIIGLGLFVEGSEWRLISIGIGIIFGLGLMDIYTPKIAQLSASNPKVKTMRRLNRLFIMFFTGVFLFLIWYPDAGSLIMENENGLAFIATLAIMGIIGNTAPKLPFNRYMGLRLPWTVRDEETWKAAHKWLGYITFPIILIMIIAYFLNIELIEVVKYGILSWIVIPGIYSGWIYYKRMS
;
A
#
# COMPACT_ATOMS: atom_id res chain seq x y z
N MET A 1 0.76 19.24 18.97
CA MET A 1 0.95 17.90 18.37
C MET A 1 0.65 16.83 19.42
N LYS A 2 -0.29 15.90 19.18
CA LYS A 2 -0.54 14.77 20.10
C LYS A 2 0.69 13.84 20.13
N LYS A 3 1.00 13.24 21.29
CA LYS A 3 2.13 12.32 21.46
C LYS A 3 2.07 11.21 20.38
N PRO A 4 3.21 10.82 19.79
CA PRO A 4 3.23 9.75 18.80
C PRO A 4 2.68 8.45 19.41
N ALA A 5 1.83 7.75 18.68
CA ALA A 5 1.37 6.44 19.09
C ALA A 5 2.58 5.50 19.17
N VAL A 6 2.74 4.85 20.31
CA VAL A 6 3.78 3.86 20.52
C VAL A 6 3.41 2.61 19.70
N ILE A 7 4.12 2.40 18.59
CA ILE A 7 3.91 1.31 17.62
C ILE A 7 5.15 0.43 17.43
N TRP A 8 6.08 0.43 18.41
CA TRP A 8 7.31 -0.38 18.35
C TRP A 8 7.09 -1.87 18.05
N PRO A 9 5.96 -2.53 18.43
CA PRO A 9 5.77 -3.93 18.08
C PRO A 9 5.68 -4.15 16.56
N LEU A 10 5.06 -3.20 15.84
CA LEU A 10 4.95 -3.27 14.37
C LEU A 10 6.32 -3.12 13.71
N THR A 11 7.18 -2.23 14.23
CA THR A 11 8.53 -2.05 13.68
C THR A 11 9.40 -3.28 13.93
N ILE A 12 9.32 -3.90 15.11
CA ILE A 12 10.08 -5.13 15.40
C ILE A 12 9.69 -6.25 14.44
N ILE A 13 8.38 -6.49 14.25
CA ILE A 13 7.91 -7.53 13.33
C ILE A 13 8.36 -7.26 11.91
N ALA A 14 8.26 -6.01 11.43
CA ALA A 14 8.72 -5.64 10.09
C ALA A 14 10.23 -5.91 9.92
N THR A 15 11.05 -5.57 10.92
CA THR A 15 12.50 -5.86 10.90
C THR A 15 12.78 -7.36 10.90
N VAL A 16 12.04 -8.15 11.66
CA VAL A 16 12.17 -9.62 11.67
C VAL A 16 11.80 -10.20 10.31
N ILE A 17 10.69 -9.77 9.70
CA ILE A 17 10.26 -10.23 8.37
C ILE A 17 11.32 -9.92 7.31
N ILE A 18 11.88 -8.70 7.32
CA ILE A 18 12.95 -8.29 6.39
C ILE A 18 14.19 -9.16 6.63
N GLY A 19 14.59 -9.38 7.89
CA GLY A 19 15.71 -10.24 8.23
C GLY A 19 15.52 -11.68 7.74
N LEU A 20 14.34 -12.26 7.93
CA LEU A 20 13.99 -13.58 7.42
C LEU A 20 14.05 -13.64 5.89
N GLY A 21 13.60 -12.59 5.21
CA GLY A 21 13.63 -12.50 3.75
C GLY A 21 15.04 -12.39 3.16
N LEU A 22 15.95 -11.70 3.85
CA LEU A 22 17.31 -11.44 3.36
C LEU A 22 18.33 -12.51 3.74
N PHE A 23 18.22 -13.10 4.94
CA PHE A 23 19.30 -13.93 5.51
C PHE A 23 18.97 -15.42 5.60
N VAL A 24 17.71 -15.80 5.39
CA VAL A 24 17.33 -17.21 5.32
C VAL A 24 17.20 -17.57 3.84
N GLU A 25 17.89 -18.60 3.37
CA GLU A 25 17.82 -19.06 1.98
C GLU A 25 17.04 -20.37 1.87
N GLY A 26 16.35 -20.55 0.73
CA GLY A 26 16.01 -21.86 0.16
C GLY A 26 15.14 -22.84 0.96
N SER A 27 14.44 -22.44 2.03
CA SER A 27 13.59 -23.35 2.82
C SER A 27 12.11 -23.00 2.79
N GLU A 28 11.24 -24.02 2.77
CA GLU A 28 9.78 -23.86 2.92
C GLU A 28 9.42 -23.18 4.26
N TRP A 29 10.19 -23.49 5.31
CA TRP A 29 10.07 -22.86 6.63
C TRP A 29 10.23 -21.35 6.60
N ARG A 30 11.05 -20.82 5.68
CA ARG A 30 11.17 -19.36 5.48
C ARG A 30 9.86 -18.76 5.01
N LEU A 31 9.22 -19.36 4.00
CA LEU A 31 7.96 -18.86 3.44
C LEU A 31 6.85 -18.91 4.49
N ILE A 32 6.77 -20.00 5.25
CA ILE A 32 5.82 -20.15 6.37
C ILE A 32 6.07 -19.08 7.43
N SER A 33 7.32 -18.87 7.84
CA SER A 33 7.67 -17.89 8.87
C SER A 33 7.38 -16.45 8.44
N ILE A 34 7.68 -16.11 7.17
CA ILE A 34 7.33 -14.81 6.58
C ILE A 34 5.80 -14.63 6.55
N GLY A 35 5.07 -15.66 6.11
CA GLY A 35 3.60 -15.62 6.05
C GLY A 35 2.97 -15.40 7.42
N ILE A 36 3.41 -16.15 8.43
CA ILE A 36 2.97 -15.97 9.83
C ILE A 36 3.33 -14.57 10.32
N GLY A 37 4.56 -14.11 10.07
CA GLY A 37 5.01 -12.77 10.46
C GLY A 37 4.15 -11.65 9.87
N ILE A 38 3.84 -11.72 8.57
CA ILE A 38 2.99 -10.75 7.88
C ILE A 38 1.57 -10.77 8.46
N ILE A 39 0.96 -11.94 8.61
CA ILE A 39 -0.40 -12.07 9.17
C ILE A 39 -0.44 -11.53 10.61
N PHE A 40 0.56 -11.85 11.43
CA PHE A 40 0.67 -11.35 12.79
C PHE A 40 0.85 -9.82 12.83
N GLY A 41 1.73 -9.28 11.99
CA GLY A 41 1.93 -7.83 11.86
C GLY A 41 0.67 -7.08 11.43
N LEU A 42 -0.06 -7.61 10.44
CA LEU A 42 -1.35 -7.06 10.03
C LEU A 42 -2.42 -7.20 11.12
N GLY A 43 -2.41 -8.29 11.90
CA GLY A 43 -3.27 -8.47 13.07
C GLY A 43 -3.02 -7.39 14.13
N LEU A 44 -1.75 -7.11 14.45
CA LEU A 44 -1.40 -6.00 15.34
C LEU A 44 -1.85 -4.66 14.75
N MET A 45 -1.70 -4.44 13.43
CA MET A 45 -2.13 -3.21 12.78
C MET A 45 -3.65 -2.98 12.96
N ASP A 46 -4.50 -4.02 12.89
CA ASP A 46 -5.95 -3.91 13.14
C ASP A 46 -6.25 -3.42 14.57
N ILE A 47 -5.49 -3.94 15.54
CA ILE A 47 -5.56 -3.56 16.96
C ILE A 47 -5.11 -2.10 17.14
N TYR A 48 -3.97 -1.73 16.56
CA TYR A 48 -3.38 -0.39 16.69
C TYR A 48 -4.06 0.67 15.81
N THR A 49 -4.97 0.30 14.89
CA THR A 49 -5.63 1.23 13.95
C THR A 49 -6.21 2.49 14.61
N PRO A 50 -6.97 2.42 15.73
CA PRO A 50 -7.49 3.63 16.37
C PRO A 50 -6.40 4.57 16.90
N LYS A 51 -5.30 4.00 17.44
CA LYS A 51 -4.13 4.76 17.91
C LYS A 51 -3.36 5.39 16.74
N ILE A 52 -3.21 4.65 15.64
CA ILE A 52 -2.59 5.11 14.39
C ILE A 52 -3.36 6.29 13.79
N ALA A 53 -4.70 6.17 13.73
CA ALA A 53 -5.58 7.21 13.21
C ALA A 53 -5.76 8.39 14.17
N GLN A 54 -5.43 8.24 15.46
CA GLN A 54 -5.72 9.19 16.54
C GLN A 54 -7.22 9.52 16.66
N LEU A 55 -8.08 8.54 16.37
CA LEU A 55 -9.53 8.63 16.37
C LEU A 55 -10.14 7.56 17.29
N SER A 56 -11.40 7.76 17.68
CA SER A 56 -12.14 6.74 18.44
C SER A 56 -12.30 5.45 17.63
N ALA A 57 -12.34 4.30 18.31
CA ALA A 57 -12.51 3.00 17.66
C ALA A 57 -13.83 2.88 16.88
N SER A 58 -14.85 3.64 17.27
CA SER A 58 -16.15 3.70 16.60
C SER A 58 -16.16 4.58 15.33
N ASN A 59 -15.11 5.37 15.10
CA ASN A 59 -15.06 6.32 13.98
C ASN A 59 -15.15 5.60 12.62
N PRO A 60 -15.95 6.09 11.66
CA PRO A 60 -16.08 5.49 10.33
C PRO A 60 -14.75 5.32 9.59
N LYS A 61 -13.80 6.26 9.73
CA LYS A 61 -12.47 6.19 9.09
C LYS A 61 -11.64 5.03 9.64
N VAL A 62 -11.70 4.80 10.95
CA VAL A 62 -11.05 3.65 11.61
C VAL A 62 -11.67 2.34 11.12
N LYS A 63 -13.00 2.28 10.99
CA LYS A 63 -13.68 1.10 10.41
C LYS A 63 -13.24 0.84 8.98
N THR A 64 -13.10 1.87 8.15
CA THR A 64 -12.59 1.75 6.77
C THR A 64 -11.16 1.21 6.75
N MET A 65 -10.27 1.73 7.59
CA MET A 65 -8.90 1.25 7.71
C MET A 65 -8.83 -0.22 8.14
N ARG A 66 -9.65 -0.63 9.12
CA ARG A 66 -9.74 -2.03 9.55
C ARG A 66 -10.28 -2.95 8.45
N ARG A 67 -11.33 -2.53 7.73
CA ARG A 67 -11.86 -3.30 6.60
C ARG A 67 -10.82 -3.53 5.52
N LEU A 68 -10.07 -2.49 5.17
CA LEU A 68 -8.95 -2.58 4.22
C LEU A 68 -7.85 -3.52 4.73
N ASN A 69 -7.44 -3.37 5.99
CA ASN A 69 -6.42 -4.22 6.59
C ASN A 69 -6.84 -5.70 6.64
N ARG A 70 -8.10 -5.98 6.95
CA ARG A 70 -8.65 -7.35 6.94
C ARG A 70 -8.74 -7.93 5.53
N LEU A 71 -9.02 -7.11 4.53
CA LEU A 71 -8.94 -7.53 3.13
C LEU A 71 -7.51 -7.95 2.77
N PHE A 72 -6.49 -7.20 3.22
CA PHE A 72 -5.09 -7.63 3.05
C PHE A 72 -4.76 -8.91 3.82
N ILE A 73 -5.26 -9.08 5.05
CA ILE A 73 -5.07 -10.34 5.81
C ILE A 73 -5.64 -11.52 5.01
N MET A 74 -6.88 -11.43 4.52
CA MET A 74 -7.50 -12.48 3.70
C MET A 74 -6.70 -12.75 2.42
N PHE A 75 -6.29 -11.68 1.73
CA PHE A 75 -5.49 -11.78 0.51
C PHE A 75 -4.15 -12.49 0.74
N PHE A 76 -3.34 -12.01 1.70
CA PHE A 76 -2.05 -12.63 2.00
C PHE A 76 -2.20 -14.05 2.51
N THR A 77 -3.21 -14.33 3.33
CA THR A 77 -3.49 -15.71 3.76
C THR A 77 -3.78 -16.61 2.55
N GLY A 78 -4.62 -16.16 1.62
CA GLY A 78 -4.89 -16.90 0.38
C GLY A 78 -3.64 -17.13 -0.48
N VAL A 79 -2.80 -16.09 -0.64
CA VAL A 79 -1.53 -16.20 -1.38
C VAL A 79 -0.58 -17.18 -0.72
N PHE A 80 -0.35 -17.08 0.59
CA PHE A 80 0.54 -18.00 1.30
C PHE A 80 0.01 -19.44 1.29
N LEU A 81 -1.30 -19.64 1.46
CA LEU A 81 -1.91 -20.97 1.32
C LEU A 81 -1.70 -21.53 -0.08
N PHE A 82 -1.94 -20.73 -1.13
CA PHE A 82 -1.69 -21.15 -2.51
C PHE A 82 -0.22 -21.53 -2.72
N LEU A 83 0.73 -20.71 -2.28
CA LEU A 83 2.17 -20.97 -2.41
C LEU A 83 2.63 -22.23 -1.66
N ILE A 84 2.02 -22.54 -0.50
CA ILE A 84 2.39 -23.69 0.32
C ILE A 84 1.73 -24.98 -0.21
N TRP A 85 0.47 -24.91 -0.61
CA TRP A 85 -0.32 -26.09 -0.99
C TRP A 85 -0.16 -26.49 -2.46
N TYR A 86 0.32 -25.59 -3.32
CA TYR A 86 0.50 -25.87 -4.73
C TYR A 86 2.00 -25.86 -5.09
N PRO A 87 2.64 -27.03 -5.26
CA PRO A 87 4.09 -27.15 -5.46
C PRO A 87 4.61 -26.40 -6.69
N ASP A 88 3.82 -26.35 -7.76
CA ASP A 88 4.17 -25.68 -9.01
C ASP A 88 3.78 -24.18 -9.01
N ALA A 89 3.40 -23.61 -7.84
CA ALA A 89 3.04 -22.19 -7.76
C ALA A 89 4.19 -21.30 -8.22
N GLY A 90 5.42 -21.66 -7.87
CA GLY A 90 6.61 -20.90 -8.25
C GLY A 90 6.82 -20.85 -9.76
N SER A 91 6.74 -21.99 -10.45
CA SER A 91 6.90 -22.06 -11.91
C SER A 91 5.77 -21.34 -12.64
N LEU A 92 4.50 -21.51 -12.22
CA LEU A 92 3.38 -20.77 -12.81
C LEU A 92 3.55 -19.25 -12.67
N ILE A 93 4.05 -18.78 -11.53
CA ILE A 93 4.31 -17.36 -11.32
C ILE A 93 5.44 -16.86 -12.23
N MET A 94 6.52 -17.63 -12.38
CA MET A 94 7.64 -17.27 -13.26
C MET A 94 7.23 -17.24 -14.73
N GLU A 95 6.44 -18.21 -15.19
CA GLU A 95 5.93 -18.26 -16.58
C GLU A 95 5.05 -17.04 -16.92
N ASN A 96 4.33 -16.51 -15.93
CA ASN A 96 3.36 -15.43 -16.11
C ASN A 96 3.80 -14.12 -15.41
N GLU A 97 5.09 -13.97 -15.10
CA GLU A 97 5.62 -12.92 -14.22
C GLU A 97 5.13 -11.52 -14.63
N ASN A 98 5.29 -11.16 -15.90
CA ASN A 98 4.91 -9.85 -16.42
C ASN A 98 3.40 -9.59 -16.33
N GLY A 99 2.57 -10.58 -16.66
CA GLY A 99 1.11 -10.46 -16.61
C GLY A 99 0.60 -10.36 -15.18
N LEU A 100 1.13 -11.19 -14.28
CA LEU A 100 0.80 -11.15 -12.85
C LEU A 100 1.26 -9.84 -12.20
N ALA A 101 2.46 -9.36 -12.51
CA ALA A 101 2.97 -8.08 -12.03
C ALA A 101 2.10 -6.91 -12.50
N PHE A 102 1.65 -6.94 -13.75
CA PHE A 102 0.74 -5.94 -14.29
C PHE A 102 -0.61 -5.93 -13.56
N ILE A 103 -1.26 -7.09 -13.44
CA ILE A 103 -2.55 -7.22 -12.73
C ILE A 103 -2.42 -6.80 -11.26
N ALA A 104 -1.35 -7.24 -10.59
CA ALA A 104 -1.06 -6.86 -9.20
C ALA A 104 -0.88 -5.35 -9.05
N THR A 105 -0.18 -4.71 -9.98
CA THR A 105 0.00 -3.26 -10.01
C THR A 105 -1.34 -2.54 -10.14
N LEU A 106 -2.18 -2.93 -11.10
CA LEU A 106 -3.51 -2.35 -11.27
C LEU A 106 -4.38 -2.50 -10.02
N ALA A 107 -4.36 -3.69 -9.40
CA ALA A 107 -5.12 -3.97 -8.19
C ALA A 107 -4.64 -3.10 -7.00
N ILE A 108 -3.32 -3.02 -6.79
CA ILE A 108 -2.73 -2.19 -5.72
C ILE A 108 -3.06 -0.72 -5.95
N MET A 109 -2.88 -0.21 -7.17
CA MET A 109 -3.21 1.16 -7.52
C MET A 109 -4.69 1.45 -7.27
N GLY A 110 -5.59 0.57 -7.72
CA GLY A 110 -7.04 0.73 -7.54
C GLY A 110 -7.45 0.75 -6.07
N ILE A 111 -6.91 -0.17 -5.27
CA ILE A 111 -7.20 -0.25 -3.82
C ILE A 111 -6.68 1.01 -3.11
N ILE A 112 -5.41 1.38 -3.33
CA ILE A 112 -4.80 2.55 -2.68
C ILE A 112 -5.49 3.84 -3.14
N GLY A 113 -5.72 4.01 -4.44
CA GLY A 113 -6.37 5.19 -4.99
C GLY A 113 -7.78 5.41 -4.44
N ASN A 114 -8.58 4.35 -4.36
CA ASN A 114 -9.94 4.42 -3.82
C ASN A 114 -9.96 4.67 -2.29
N THR A 115 -8.91 4.27 -1.58
CA THR A 115 -8.84 4.40 -0.11
C THR A 115 -8.11 5.67 0.34
N ALA A 116 -7.21 6.21 -0.48
CA ALA A 116 -6.39 7.37 -0.17
C ALA A 116 -7.20 8.59 0.31
N PRO A 117 -8.25 9.07 -0.39
CA PRO A 117 -9.05 10.22 0.06
C PRO A 117 -9.78 9.98 1.39
N LYS A 118 -9.99 8.71 1.77
CA LYS A 118 -10.73 8.31 2.98
C LYS A 118 -9.81 8.21 4.19
N LEU A 119 -8.50 8.23 4.00
CA LEU A 119 -7.53 8.13 5.09
C LEU A 119 -7.58 9.39 5.98
N PRO A 120 -7.66 9.22 7.31
CA PRO A 120 -7.51 10.35 8.23
C PRO A 120 -6.07 10.88 8.18
N PHE A 121 -5.90 12.16 8.49
CA PHE A 121 -4.56 12.72 8.68
C PHE A 121 -3.84 11.97 9.80
N ASN A 122 -2.68 11.39 9.47
CA ASN A 122 -1.96 10.54 10.39
C ASN A 122 -0.46 10.50 10.06
N ARG A 123 0.36 10.02 11.00
CA ARG A 123 1.82 9.94 10.87
C ARG A 123 2.32 8.55 10.47
N TYR A 124 1.48 7.70 9.87
CA TYR A 124 1.83 6.29 9.63
C TYR A 124 1.55 5.82 8.18
N MET A 125 0.41 6.16 7.58
CA MET A 125 -0.03 5.67 6.26
C MET A 125 -0.49 6.78 5.34
N GLY A 126 -0.06 6.72 4.07
CA GLY A 126 -0.41 7.67 3.01
C GLY A 126 0.82 8.18 2.27
N LEU A 127 0.63 9.13 1.35
CA LEU A 127 1.71 9.84 0.66
C LEU A 127 2.39 10.84 1.59
N ARG A 128 3.66 10.62 1.89
CA ARG A 128 4.42 11.29 2.96
C ARG A 128 5.53 12.14 2.38
N LEU A 129 5.24 13.42 2.23
CA LEU A 129 6.16 14.44 1.77
C LEU A 129 6.36 15.45 2.92
N PRO A 130 7.47 16.24 2.93
CA PRO A 130 7.74 17.18 4.00
C PRO A 130 6.58 18.14 4.30
N TRP A 131 5.80 18.49 3.29
CA TRP A 131 4.59 19.30 3.42
C TRP A 131 3.35 18.51 3.85
N THR A 132 3.09 17.34 3.28
CA THR A 132 1.88 16.55 3.62
C THR A 132 1.88 16.05 5.06
N VAL A 133 3.04 15.89 5.68
CA VAL A 133 3.15 15.50 7.10
C VAL A 133 2.91 16.68 8.05
N ARG A 134 3.13 17.91 7.59
CA ARG A 134 3.06 19.12 8.43
C ARG A 134 1.68 19.76 8.44
N ASP A 135 0.93 19.64 7.34
CA ASP A 135 -0.33 20.34 7.15
C ASP A 135 -1.45 19.38 6.69
N GLU A 136 -2.56 19.36 7.42
CA GLU A 136 -3.70 18.47 7.16
C GLU A 136 -4.40 18.80 5.83
N GLU A 137 -4.41 20.07 5.42
CA GLU A 137 -5.07 20.47 4.19
C GLU A 137 -4.27 20.04 2.95
N THR A 138 -2.94 20.16 2.98
CA THR A 138 -2.07 19.62 1.93
C THR A 138 -2.10 18.10 1.89
N TRP A 139 -2.25 17.43 3.03
CA TRP A 139 -2.52 16.00 3.09
C TRP A 139 -3.81 15.63 2.35
N LYS A 140 -4.92 16.30 2.67
CA LYS A 140 -6.22 16.07 2.02
C LYS A 140 -6.12 16.31 0.51
N ALA A 141 -5.45 17.39 0.11
CA ALA A 141 -5.22 17.71 -1.29
C ALA A 141 -4.45 16.59 -2.02
N ALA A 142 -3.31 16.15 -1.46
CA ALA A 142 -2.50 15.08 -2.03
C ALA A 142 -3.33 13.78 -2.22
N HIS A 143 -4.02 13.35 -1.18
CA HIS A 143 -4.74 12.07 -1.19
C HIS A 143 -6.01 12.11 -2.04
N LYS A 144 -6.67 13.27 -2.14
CA LYS A 144 -7.80 13.50 -3.04
C LYS A 144 -7.36 13.38 -4.50
N TRP A 145 -6.26 14.04 -4.87
CA TRP A 145 -5.70 13.94 -6.23
C TRP A 145 -5.18 12.56 -6.55
N LEU A 146 -4.51 11.90 -5.60
CA LEU A 146 -4.07 10.52 -5.74
C LEU A 146 -5.24 9.61 -6.13
N GLY A 147 -6.39 9.74 -5.45
CA GLY A 147 -7.59 8.99 -5.81
C GLY A 147 -8.17 9.35 -7.19
N TYR A 148 -8.23 10.64 -7.54
CA TYR A 148 -8.79 11.10 -8.81
C TYR A 148 -8.01 10.64 -10.03
N ILE A 149 -6.68 10.66 -9.98
CA ILE A 149 -5.86 10.28 -11.14
C ILE A 149 -5.69 8.76 -11.25
N THR A 150 -6.00 7.99 -10.20
CA THR A 150 -5.87 6.53 -10.20
C THR A 150 -6.67 5.90 -11.33
N PHE A 151 -7.96 6.23 -11.43
CA PHE A 151 -8.83 5.61 -12.42
C PHE A 151 -8.41 5.92 -13.87
N PRO A 152 -8.13 7.18 -14.25
CA PRO A 152 -7.58 7.50 -15.57
C PRO A 152 -6.28 6.76 -15.88
N ILE A 153 -5.33 6.68 -14.93
CA ILE A 153 -4.05 6.02 -15.15
C ILE A 153 -4.25 4.51 -15.38
N ILE A 154 -5.06 3.84 -14.55
CA ILE A 154 -5.39 2.42 -14.74
C ILE A 154 -6.05 2.19 -16.10
N LEU A 155 -6.98 3.06 -16.49
CA LEU A 155 -7.65 2.96 -17.79
C LEU A 155 -6.66 3.09 -18.95
N ILE A 156 -5.73 4.05 -18.87
CA ILE A 156 -4.65 4.22 -19.86
C ILE A 156 -3.78 2.96 -19.93
N MET A 157 -3.39 2.40 -18.78
CA MET A 157 -2.60 1.16 -18.73
C MET A 157 -3.32 -0.01 -19.41
N ILE A 158 -4.62 -0.17 -19.17
CA ILE A 158 -5.44 -1.23 -19.79
C ILE A 158 -5.55 -1.02 -21.31
N ILE A 159 -5.78 0.22 -21.77
CA ILE A 159 -5.84 0.53 -23.20
C ILE A 159 -4.49 0.23 -23.86
N ALA A 160 -3.39 0.65 -23.24
CA ALA A 160 -2.04 0.40 -23.75
C ALA A 160 -1.72 -1.09 -23.89
N TYR A 161 -2.21 -1.92 -22.94
CA TYR A 161 -2.12 -3.37 -23.04
C TYR A 161 -2.84 -3.91 -24.29
N PHE A 162 -4.08 -3.49 -24.56
CA PHE A 162 -4.82 -3.91 -25.76
C PHE A 162 -4.21 -3.41 -27.07
N LEU A 163 -3.49 -2.29 -27.03
CA LEU A 163 -2.74 -1.74 -28.16
C LEU A 163 -1.37 -2.40 -28.37
N ASN A 164 -1.02 -3.41 -27.56
CA ASN A 164 0.29 -4.08 -27.56
C ASN A 164 1.47 -3.11 -27.37
N ILE A 165 1.27 -2.04 -26.59
CA ILE A 165 2.34 -1.14 -26.17
C ILE A 165 3.18 -1.84 -25.09
N GLU A 166 4.48 -1.55 -25.05
CA GLU A 166 5.40 -2.11 -24.07
C GLU A 166 4.95 -1.82 -22.62
N LEU A 167 4.53 -2.87 -21.90
CA LEU A 167 3.94 -2.76 -20.57
C LEU A 167 4.89 -2.18 -19.53
N ILE A 168 6.18 -2.48 -19.63
CA ILE A 168 7.19 -2.05 -18.66
C ILE A 168 7.25 -0.52 -18.61
N GLU A 169 7.29 0.13 -19.78
CA GLU A 169 7.33 1.58 -19.86
C GLU A 169 6.02 2.22 -19.37
N VAL A 170 4.88 1.66 -19.80
CA VAL A 170 3.55 2.15 -19.43
C VAL A 170 3.35 2.09 -17.92
N VAL A 171 3.71 0.97 -17.29
CA VAL A 171 3.63 0.81 -15.83
C VAL A 171 4.57 1.79 -15.13
N LYS A 172 5.82 1.91 -15.59
CA LYS A 172 6.82 2.83 -15.03
C LYS A 172 6.32 4.27 -15.02
N TYR A 173 5.87 4.80 -16.17
CA TYR A 173 5.38 6.17 -16.27
C TYR A 173 4.03 6.38 -15.59
N GLY A 174 3.17 5.36 -15.57
CA GLY A 174 1.91 5.42 -14.85
C GLY A 174 2.10 5.48 -13.34
N ILE A 175 3.01 4.70 -12.76
CA ILE A 175 3.36 4.79 -11.32
C ILE A 175 4.02 6.14 -11.02
N LEU A 176 4.95 6.58 -11.88
CA LEU A 176 5.64 7.85 -11.68
C LEU A 176 4.65 9.01 -11.65
N SER A 177 3.77 9.12 -12.64
CA SER A 177 2.74 10.16 -12.69
C SER A 177 1.76 10.06 -11.52
N TRP A 178 1.40 8.84 -11.10
CA TRP A 178 0.51 8.59 -9.96
C TRP A 178 1.06 9.14 -8.64
N ILE A 179 2.38 9.14 -8.45
CA ILE A 179 3.04 9.67 -7.25
C ILE A 179 3.41 11.16 -7.41
N VAL A 180 3.97 11.52 -8.56
CA VAL A 180 4.53 12.85 -8.82
C VAL A 180 3.44 13.90 -8.93
N ILE A 181 2.33 13.63 -9.62
CA ILE A 181 1.26 14.63 -9.83
C ILE A 181 0.65 15.08 -8.49
N PRO A 182 0.18 14.18 -7.59
CA PRO A 182 -0.36 14.59 -6.30
C PRO A 182 0.70 15.20 -5.39
N GLY A 183 1.96 14.75 -5.51
CA GLY A 183 3.09 15.31 -4.78
C GLY A 183 3.36 16.77 -5.14
N ILE A 184 3.53 17.07 -6.43
CA ILE A 184 3.75 18.44 -6.93
C ILE A 184 2.56 19.33 -6.59
N TYR A 185 1.33 18.87 -6.84
CA TYR A 185 0.13 19.64 -6.58
C TYR A 185 0.00 20.03 -5.09
N SER A 186 0.21 19.06 -4.18
CA SER A 186 0.16 19.32 -2.75
C SER A 186 1.31 20.23 -2.27
N GLY A 187 2.49 20.12 -2.88
CA GLY A 187 3.61 21.00 -2.62
C GLY A 187 3.32 22.44 -3.03
N TRP A 188 2.76 22.64 -4.22
CA TRP A 188 2.35 23.96 -4.71
C TRP A 188 1.35 24.63 -3.77
N ILE A 189 0.32 23.90 -3.31
CA ILE A 189 -0.64 24.41 -2.31
C ILE A 189 0.05 24.82 -1.02
N TYR A 190 1.01 24.02 -0.55
CA TYR A 190 1.71 24.29 0.70
C TYR A 190 2.52 25.58 0.63
N TYR A 191 3.35 25.74 -0.40
CA TYR A 191 4.21 26.92 -0.54
C TYR A 191 3.42 28.19 -0.82
N LYS A 192 2.33 28.11 -1.60
CA LYS A 192 1.43 29.26 -1.84
C LYS A 192 0.75 29.77 -0.58
N ARG A 193 0.59 28.95 0.45
CA ARG A 193 -0.01 29.35 1.73
C ARG A 193 0.99 29.94 2.72
N MET A 194 2.28 29.76 2.47
CA MET A 194 3.35 30.32 3.31
C MET A 194 3.89 31.65 2.77
N SER A 195 3.67 31.96 1.49
CA SER A 195 3.85 33.29 0.90
C SER A 195 2.67 34.19 1.18
#